data_AF-A0A931ULM8-F1
#
_entry.id   AF-A0A931ULM8-F1
#
_cell.length_a   1.000
_cell.length_b   1.000
_cell.length_c   1.000
_cell.angle_alpha   90.00
_cell.angle_beta   90.00
_cell.angle_gamma   90.00
#
_symmetry.space_group_name_H-M   'P 1'
#
loop_
_entity.id
_entity.type
_entity.pdbx_description
1 polymer ?
#
loop_
_entity_poly.entity_id
_entity_poly.type
_entity_poly.pdbx_seq_one_letter_code
_entity_poly.pdbx_strand_id
1 'polypeptide(L)'
;MTLRIFNTLTRTKEVFVPREAGKVGMYVCGPTVYDLSHLGHARSVLAFDVIYRYLCHLGYQVTFVRNITDIDDKIIVRAQREGTTAAEVARRFTGEFHRDMAALGLAVPTVEPCATQHLPAIIRLIERLLQQQFAYQAGGDVYFAVKRFAGYGRLSKRNLDELLAGARVEPGEQKADPLDFALWKAGKPGEPVWDSPWGPGRPGWHVECSAMSQAYLGASFDIHGGGQDLVFPHHENEIAQSEAATGQPFVRYWIHNGFVNLEHEKMSKSLGNILTIRDLLSRIHPEAIRLFVLAHHYRRPIDYTAEQMAEAQKNLDYLYLTWQRLEEAGLATLPGTPPEPAAGPGGRGDVGAGRAAPLLPTPEAVHAPMPDGTAATEAGLLPRFREAMNEDFNTALALAHLFDAARALNKALDQQGRGGGDGSGPLATEAQAFVTTAGVLGLFQQSPAEYFRRRGTFVYAYEGTGGLSTGGSAEIARGIDGAEVERLIAERQAARQRRDWGTADRIRADLLARGIVLEDTPKGTVWKVKG
;
A
#
# COMPACT_ATOMS: atom_id res chain seq x y z
N MET A 1 -8.52 5.90 -23.30
CA MET A 1 -9.65 5.96 -22.34
C MET A 1 -9.33 6.96 -21.23
N THR A 2 -10.34 7.67 -20.75
CA THR A 2 -10.20 8.70 -19.69
C THR A 2 -10.41 8.09 -18.32
N LEU A 3 -9.62 8.50 -17.32
CA LEU A 3 -9.78 8.06 -15.93
C LEU A 3 -11.16 8.46 -15.39
N ARG A 4 -11.85 7.51 -14.77
CA ARG A 4 -13.10 7.70 -14.05
C ARG A 4 -12.94 7.26 -12.60
N ILE A 5 -13.44 8.07 -11.68
CA ILE A 5 -13.30 7.86 -10.24
C ILE A 5 -14.69 7.79 -9.61
N PHE A 6 -14.92 6.82 -8.73
CA PHE A 6 -16.14 6.82 -7.92
C PHE A 6 -16.07 7.93 -6.88
N ASN A 7 -16.93 8.93 -7.02
CA ASN A 7 -17.01 10.04 -6.08
C ASN A 7 -18.02 9.73 -4.98
N THR A 8 -17.56 9.64 -3.73
CA THR A 8 -18.42 9.34 -2.57
C THR A 8 -19.51 10.38 -2.41
N LEU A 9 -19.22 11.64 -2.75
CA LEU A 9 -20.17 12.74 -2.65
C LEU A 9 -21.37 12.55 -3.60
N THR A 10 -21.20 12.03 -4.81
CA THR A 10 -22.31 11.84 -5.77
C THR A 10 -22.78 10.39 -5.84
N ARG A 11 -22.00 9.44 -5.33
CA ARG A 11 -22.18 7.99 -5.47
C ARG A 11 -22.17 7.49 -6.91
N THR A 12 -21.42 8.16 -7.78
CA THR A 12 -21.28 7.76 -9.19
C THR A 12 -19.82 7.78 -9.64
N LYS A 13 -19.52 7.04 -10.71
CA LYS A 13 -18.21 7.10 -11.39
C LYS A 13 -18.19 8.29 -12.34
N GLU A 14 -17.40 9.29 -12.01
CA GLU A 14 -17.26 10.55 -12.75
C GLU A 14 -15.96 10.56 -13.54
N VAL A 15 -15.94 11.26 -14.68
CA VAL A 15 -14.69 11.54 -15.38
C VAL A 15 -13.81 12.41 -14.48
N PHE A 16 -12.55 12.01 -14.29
CA PHE A 16 -11.59 12.78 -13.52
C PHE A 16 -11.10 13.97 -14.34
N VAL A 17 -11.34 15.18 -13.82
CA VAL A 17 -10.87 16.43 -14.39
C VAL A 17 -10.20 17.23 -13.27
N PRO A 18 -8.87 17.41 -13.31
CA PRO A 18 -8.19 18.19 -12.29
C PRO A 18 -8.58 19.66 -12.35
N ARG A 19 -8.48 20.35 -11.22
CA ARG A 19 -8.68 21.80 -11.07
C ARG A 19 -7.72 22.58 -11.96
N GLU A 20 -6.48 22.11 -12.06
CA GLU A 20 -5.44 22.67 -12.92
C GLU A 20 -4.92 21.59 -13.87
N ALA A 21 -4.89 21.87 -15.18
CA ALA A 21 -4.48 20.89 -16.18
C ALA A 21 -3.06 20.35 -15.87
N GLY A 22 -2.91 19.02 -15.85
CA GLY A 22 -1.63 18.35 -15.60
C GLY A 22 -1.19 18.31 -14.13
N LYS A 23 -1.93 18.91 -13.18
CA LYS A 23 -1.60 18.90 -11.75
C LYS A 23 -2.72 18.30 -10.91
N VAL A 24 -2.37 17.59 -9.85
CA VAL A 24 -3.34 17.00 -8.92
C VAL A 24 -2.94 17.30 -7.47
N GLY A 25 -3.82 17.97 -6.74
CA GLY A 25 -3.74 18.11 -5.28
C GLY A 25 -4.50 16.98 -4.59
N MET A 26 -3.80 16.12 -3.87
CA MET A 26 -4.39 14.98 -3.16
C MET A 26 -4.08 15.04 -1.67
N TYR A 27 -5.12 15.09 -0.84
CA TYR A 27 -5.00 14.97 0.62
C TYR A 27 -5.58 13.64 1.10
N VAL A 28 -4.89 12.93 1.97
CA VAL A 28 -5.38 11.68 2.58
C VAL A 28 -5.21 11.77 4.09
N CYS A 29 -6.29 11.56 4.85
CA CYS A 29 -6.21 11.55 6.31
C CYS A 29 -5.28 10.44 6.80
N GLY A 30 -4.28 10.82 7.59
CA GLY A 30 -3.31 9.89 8.15
C GLY A 30 -3.67 9.37 9.55
N PRO A 31 -2.74 8.67 10.22
CA PRO A 31 -3.01 8.01 11.48
C PRO A 31 -3.01 8.96 12.68
N THR A 32 -3.80 8.61 13.70
CA THR A 32 -3.56 9.05 15.08
C THR A 32 -2.43 8.20 15.68
N VAL A 33 -1.31 8.82 16.01
CA VAL A 33 -0.07 8.11 16.41
C VAL A 33 0.00 7.82 17.91
N TYR A 34 -0.87 6.93 18.39
CA TYR A 34 -0.90 6.48 19.80
C TYR A 34 -0.57 5.01 20.01
N ASP A 35 -0.34 4.27 18.92
CA ASP A 35 -0.10 2.83 18.93
C ASP A 35 0.49 2.31 17.61
N LEU A 36 0.83 1.02 17.58
CA LEU A 36 1.26 0.32 16.36
C LEU A 36 0.15 0.26 15.30
N SER A 37 0.58 0.24 14.04
CA SER A 37 -0.32 0.13 12.90
C SER A 37 -0.73 -1.31 12.64
N HIS A 38 -1.94 -1.46 12.08
CA HIS A 38 -2.52 -2.76 11.73
C HIS A 38 -2.92 -2.83 10.27
N LEU A 39 -3.33 -4.02 9.83
CA LEU A 39 -3.68 -4.28 8.43
C LEU A 39 -4.76 -3.32 7.87
N GLY A 40 -5.71 -2.90 8.70
CA GLY A 40 -6.67 -1.84 8.34
C GLY A 40 -6.02 -0.49 7.95
N HIS A 41 -4.98 -0.05 8.67
CA HIS A 41 -4.22 1.16 8.30
C HIS A 41 -3.41 0.92 7.02
N ALA A 42 -2.72 -0.23 6.93
CA ALA A 42 -1.95 -0.60 5.75
C ALA A 42 -2.82 -0.57 4.49
N ARG A 43 -4.06 -1.08 4.57
CA ARG A 43 -5.01 -1.07 3.47
C ARG A 43 -5.27 0.35 2.95
N SER A 44 -5.59 1.29 3.84
CA SER A 44 -5.84 2.68 3.45
C SER A 44 -4.63 3.25 2.72
N VAL A 45 -3.45 3.14 3.34
CA VAL A 45 -2.22 3.69 2.75
C VAL A 45 -1.86 3.01 1.43
N LEU A 46 -2.03 1.69 1.30
CA LEU A 46 -1.81 0.93 0.07
C LEU A 46 -2.73 1.38 -1.06
N ALA A 47 -4.02 1.60 -0.78
CA ALA A 47 -4.97 2.06 -1.78
C ALA A 47 -4.55 3.43 -2.35
N PHE A 48 -4.20 4.37 -1.48
CA PHE A 48 -3.78 5.71 -1.91
C PHE A 48 -2.37 5.76 -2.48
N ASP A 49 -1.48 4.85 -2.11
CA ASP A 49 -0.17 4.67 -2.75
C ASP A 49 -0.33 4.21 -4.22
N VAL A 50 -1.24 3.27 -4.51
CA VAL A 50 -1.51 2.87 -5.90
C VAL A 50 -2.19 4.00 -6.70
N ILE A 51 -3.13 4.73 -6.09
CA ILE A 51 -3.75 5.90 -6.73
C ILE A 51 -2.68 6.94 -7.07
N TYR A 52 -1.80 7.27 -6.12
CA TYR A 52 -0.67 8.19 -6.33
C TYR A 52 0.21 7.73 -7.49
N ARG A 53 0.70 6.48 -7.43
CA ARG A 53 1.58 5.89 -8.46
C ARG A 53 0.91 5.89 -9.84
N TYR A 54 -0.37 5.58 -9.92
CA TYR A 54 -1.09 5.56 -11.18
C TYR A 54 -1.32 6.97 -11.75
N LEU A 55 -1.64 7.96 -10.92
CA LEU A 55 -1.74 9.36 -11.36
C LEU A 55 -0.40 9.87 -11.90
N CYS A 56 0.71 9.56 -11.23
CA CYS A 56 2.04 9.88 -11.73
C CYS A 56 2.36 9.14 -13.05
N HIS A 57 1.96 7.87 -13.17
CA HIS A 57 2.10 7.09 -14.41
C HIS A 57 1.29 7.68 -15.58
N LEU A 58 0.15 8.32 -15.30
CA LEU A 58 -0.62 9.07 -16.29
C LEU A 58 0.01 10.43 -16.67
N GLY A 59 1.15 10.80 -16.06
CA GLY A 59 1.88 12.04 -16.34
C GLY A 59 1.44 13.25 -15.51
N TYR A 60 0.60 13.06 -14.49
CA TYR A 60 0.22 14.15 -13.59
C TYR A 60 1.35 14.53 -12.63
N GLN A 61 1.52 15.83 -12.39
CA GLN A 61 2.30 16.33 -11.25
C GLN A 61 1.42 16.30 -10.01
N VAL A 62 1.67 15.35 -9.11
CA VAL A 62 0.83 15.13 -7.93
C VAL A 62 1.48 15.73 -6.68
N THR A 63 0.79 16.65 -6.01
CA THR A 63 1.12 17.06 -4.63
C THR A 63 0.32 16.18 -3.68
N PHE A 64 0.98 15.16 -3.13
CA PHE A 64 0.37 14.22 -2.19
C PHE A 64 0.64 14.64 -0.75
N VAL A 65 -0.42 14.97 -0.01
CA VAL A 65 -0.38 15.38 1.39
C VAL A 65 -1.05 14.30 2.24
N ARG A 66 -0.39 13.87 3.32
CA ARG A 66 -0.99 12.99 4.34
C ARG A 66 -0.59 13.50 5.71
N ASN A 67 -1.51 13.84 6.58
CA ASN A 67 -1.15 14.36 7.90
C ASN A 67 -0.71 13.27 8.88
N ILE A 68 -0.12 13.69 9.99
CA ILE A 68 0.00 12.92 11.22
C ILE A 68 -0.81 13.64 12.30
N THR A 69 -1.78 12.96 12.90
CA THR A 69 -2.47 13.48 14.08
C THR A 69 -1.62 13.16 15.30
N ASP A 70 -0.82 14.13 15.72
CA ASP A 70 0.15 14.06 16.82
C ASP A 70 -0.39 14.64 18.14
N ILE A 71 -1.65 15.07 18.16
CA ILE A 71 -2.40 15.47 19.34
C ILE A 71 -3.82 14.93 19.26
N ASP A 72 -4.24 14.14 20.26
CA ASP A 72 -5.59 13.60 20.38
C ASP A 72 -5.81 13.05 21.79
N ASP A 73 -7.07 12.89 22.21
CA ASP A 73 -7.44 12.28 23.49
C ASP A 73 -6.78 10.90 23.68
N LYS A 74 -6.69 10.09 22.62
CA LYS A 74 -6.06 8.75 22.68
C LYS A 74 -4.55 8.82 22.95
N ILE A 75 -3.87 9.84 22.42
CA ILE A 75 -2.43 10.06 22.65
C ILE A 75 -2.20 10.48 24.10
N ILE A 76 -3.05 11.39 24.60
CA ILE A 76 -3.00 11.88 25.99
C ILE A 76 -3.23 10.73 26.97
N VAL A 77 -4.28 9.93 26.78
CA VAL A 77 -4.59 8.77 27.64
C VAL A 77 -3.45 7.75 27.62
N ARG A 78 -2.86 7.49 26.45
CA ARG A 78 -1.70 6.61 26.30
C ARG A 78 -0.49 7.14 27.06
N ALA A 79 -0.20 8.44 26.94
CA ALA A 79 0.91 9.09 27.63
C ALA A 79 0.77 9.04 29.15
N GLN A 80 -0.43 9.33 29.67
CA GLN A 80 -0.75 9.21 31.10
C GLN A 80 -0.55 7.78 31.62
N ARG A 81 -1.03 6.77 30.87
CA ARG A 81 -0.85 5.36 31.23
C ARG A 81 0.62 4.94 31.29
N GLU A 82 1.46 5.50 30.42
CA GLU A 82 2.89 5.17 30.32
C GLU A 82 3.79 6.07 31.19
N GLY A 83 3.23 7.08 31.87
CA GLY A 83 3.99 8.04 32.67
C GLY A 83 4.95 8.90 31.83
N THR A 84 4.58 9.24 30.59
CA THR A 84 5.37 10.00 29.62
C THR A 84 4.54 11.16 29.04
N THR A 85 5.11 11.96 28.13
CA THR A 85 4.40 13.07 27.50
C THR A 85 3.70 12.67 26.19
N ALA A 86 2.61 13.37 25.84
CA ALA A 86 1.91 13.16 24.56
C ALA A 86 2.84 13.33 23.35
N ALA A 87 3.78 14.28 23.41
CA ALA A 87 4.76 14.51 22.37
C ALA A 87 5.74 13.33 22.20
N GLU A 88 6.15 12.67 23.30
CA GLU A 88 7.01 11.49 23.24
C GLU A 88 6.27 10.29 22.64
N VAL A 89 5.01 10.06 23.04
CA VAL A 89 4.14 9.03 22.45
C VAL A 89 3.98 9.26 20.95
N ALA A 90 3.60 10.48 20.55
CA ALA A 90 3.39 10.83 19.15
C ALA A 90 4.67 10.67 18.32
N ARG A 91 5.82 11.17 18.80
CA ARG A 91 7.11 10.97 18.11
C ARG A 91 7.46 9.50 17.96
N ARG A 92 7.30 8.70 19.01
CA ARG A 92 7.61 7.26 18.98
C ARG A 92 6.75 6.57 17.93
N PHE A 93 5.43 6.70 18.00
CA PHE A 93 4.53 5.99 17.09
C PHE A 93 4.48 6.57 15.67
N THR A 94 4.87 7.83 15.48
CA THR A 94 5.17 8.35 14.13
C THR A 94 6.34 7.57 13.52
N GLY A 95 7.43 7.41 14.27
CA GLY A 95 8.57 6.59 13.84
C GLY A 95 8.19 5.13 13.61
N GLU A 96 7.32 4.55 14.45
CA GLU A 96 6.82 3.19 14.23
C GLU A 96 5.96 3.08 12.96
N PHE A 97 5.07 4.05 12.73
CA PHE A 97 4.26 4.11 11.52
C PHE A 97 5.15 4.19 10.27
N HIS A 98 6.16 5.08 10.26
CA HIS A 98 7.10 5.18 9.15
C HIS A 98 7.88 3.89 8.90
N ARG A 99 8.34 3.21 9.96
CA ARG A 99 9.00 1.91 9.84
C ARG A 99 8.09 0.87 9.20
N ASP A 100 6.85 0.77 9.68
CA ASP A 100 5.89 -0.20 9.18
C ASP A 100 5.51 0.10 7.71
N MET A 101 5.30 1.37 7.35
CA MET A 101 4.96 1.77 5.98
C MET A 101 6.13 1.58 5.01
N ALA A 102 7.35 1.91 5.43
CA ALA A 102 8.55 1.71 4.63
C ALA A 102 8.80 0.22 4.37
N ALA A 103 8.57 -0.64 5.36
CA ALA A 103 8.71 -2.08 5.20
C ALA A 103 7.73 -2.66 4.15
N LEU A 104 6.57 -2.01 3.96
CA LEU A 104 5.58 -2.34 2.92
C LEU A 104 5.88 -1.74 1.53
N GLY A 105 6.99 -1.00 1.37
CA GLY A 105 7.37 -0.37 0.10
C GLY A 105 6.46 0.79 -0.31
N LEU A 106 5.83 1.46 0.66
CA LEU A 106 4.89 2.55 0.40
C LEU A 106 5.62 3.86 0.10
N ALA A 107 5.11 4.62 -0.87
CA ALA A 107 5.65 5.94 -1.19
C ALA A 107 5.49 6.90 0.00
N VAL A 108 6.48 7.78 0.16
CA VAL A 108 6.41 8.88 1.11
C VAL A 108 5.57 9.99 0.47
N PRO A 109 4.59 10.58 1.20
CA PRO A 109 3.85 11.73 0.69
C PRO A 109 4.79 12.90 0.39
N THR A 110 4.41 13.75 -0.57
CA THR A 110 5.13 15.00 -0.88
C THR A 110 5.25 15.89 0.36
N VAL A 111 4.19 15.91 1.19
CA VAL A 111 4.15 16.66 2.45
C VAL A 111 3.44 15.85 3.53
N GLU A 112 4.00 15.83 4.74
CA GLU A 112 3.43 15.13 5.89
C GLU A 112 3.28 16.06 7.10
N PRO A 113 2.21 16.88 7.15
CA PRO A 113 2.05 17.87 8.19
C PRO A 113 1.59 17.26 9.52
N CYS A 114 2.13 17.76 10.63
CA CYS A 114 1.65 17.45 11.97
C CYS A 114 0.67 18.52 12.47
N ALA A 115 -0.38 18.13 13.18
CA ALA A 115 -1.40 19.06 13.70
C ALA A 115 -0.78 20.13 14.63
N THR A 116 0.14 19.74 15.52
CA THR A 116 0.79 20.68 16.45
C THR A 116 1.64 21.75 15.76
N GLN A 117 2.08 21.52 14.53
CA GLN A 117 2.85 22.49 13.74
C GLN A 117 1.96 23.49 12.98
N HIS A 118 0.64 23.27 12.96
CA HIS A 118 -0.31 24.05 12.15
C HIS A 118 -1.33 24.80 13.01
N LEU A 119 -1.09 24.94 14.31
CA LEU A 119 -1.97 25.67 15.23
C LEU A 119 -2.32 27.09 14.76
N PRO A 120 -1.40 27.91 14.20
CA PRO A 120 -1.78 29.22 13.68
C PRO A 120 -2.79 29.15 12.52
N ALA A 121 -2.70 28.13 11.66
CA ALA A 121 -3.65 27.94 10.56
C ALA A 121 -5.02 27.47 11.09
N ILE A 122 -5.01 26.57 12.09
CA ILE A 122 -6.22 26.10 12.76
C ILE A 122 -6.94 27.26 13.45
N ILE A 123 -6.22 28.06 14.24
CA ILE A 123 -6.78 29.23 14.96
C ILE A 123 -7.42 30.19 13.96
N ARG A 124 -6.72 30.54 12.86
CA ARG A 124 -7.29 31.42 11.82
C ARG A 124 -8.57 30.86 11.18
N LEU A 125 -8.64 29.55 10.96
CA LEU A 125 -9.84 28.92 10.42
C LEU A 125 -11.01 29.06 11.41
N ILE A 126 -10.78 28.82 12.70
CA ILE A 126 -11.81 28.94 13.73
C ILE A 126 -12.25 30.40 13.91
N GLU A 127 -11.32 31.36 13.91
CA GLU A 127 -11.63 32.80 13.95
C GLU A 127 -12.55 33.19 12.78
N ARG A 128 -12.26 32.70 11.57
CA ARG A 128 -13.09 32.95 10.40
C ARG A 128 -14.50 32.36 10.55
N LEU A 129 -14.61 31.14 11.07
CA LEU A 129 -15.89 30.49 11.34
C LEU A 129 -16.71 31.25 12.40
N LEU A 130 -16.06 31.80 13.43
CA LEU A 130 -16.72 32.65 14.43
C LEU A 130 -17.21 33.97 13.82
N GLN A 131 -16.38 34.63 13.01
CA GLN A 131 -16.74 35.87 12.32
C GLN A 131 -17.95 35.70 11.39
N GLN A 132 -18.02 34.56 10.69
CA GLN A 132 -19.14 34.20 9.82
C GLN A 132 -20.30 33.55 10.58
N GLN A 133 -20.19 33.46 11.91
CA GLN A 133 -21.18 32.93 12.82
C GLN A 133 -21.54 31.44 12.61
N PHE A 134 -20.67 30.65 11.98
CA PHE A 134 -20.78 29.19 11.91
C PHE A 134 -20.19 28.48 13.14
N ALA A 135 -19.55 29.23 14.04
CA ALA A 135 -19.04 28.73 15.30
C ALA A 135 -19.48 29.61 16.48
N TYR A 136 -19.38 29.08 17.69
CA TYR A 136 -19.63 29.81 18.94
C TYR A 136 -18.74 29.29 20.07
N GLN A 137 -18.49 30.13 21.08
CA GLN A 137 -17.75 29.76 22.29
C GLN A 137 -18.73 29.35 23.40
N ALA A 138 -18.43 28.28 24.13
CA ALA A 138 -19.19 27.86 25.31
C ALA A 138 -18.27 27.13 26.30
N GLY A 139 -18.24 27.57 27.55
CA GLY A 139 -17.46 26.89 28.61
C GLY A 139 -15.93 26.87 28.38
N GLY A 140 -15.39 27.78 27.56
CA GLY A 140 -13.98 27.80 27.14
C GLY A 140 -13.69 26.98 25.87
N ASP A 141 -14.60 26.11 25.44
CA ASP A 141 -14.54 25.42 24.16
C ASP A 141 -15.05 26.33 23.03
N VAL A 142 -14.69 25.98 21.79
CA VAL A 142 -15.32 26.54 20.58
C VAL A 142 -15.94 25.41 19.78
N TYR A 143 -17.23 25.54 19.45
CA TYR A 143 -18.02 24.56 18.73
C TYR A 143 -18.42 25.06 17.35
N PHE A 144 -18.54 24.14 16.39
CA PHE A 144 -19.19 24.41 15.11
C PHE A 144 -20.69 24.21 15.23
N ALA A 145 -21.48 25.18 14.78
CA ALA A 145 -22.94 25.14 14.81
C ALA A 145 -23.50 24.43 13.56
N VAL A 146 -23.71 23.11 13.66
CA VAL A 146 -24.09 22.25 12.52
C VAL A 146 -25.35 22.74 11.82
N LYS A 147 -26.37 23.14 12.58
CA LYS A 147 -27.64 23.63 12.04
C LYS A 147 -27.52 24.89 11.17
N ARG A 148 -26.43 25.65 11.28
CA ARG A 148 -26.22 26.83 10.44
C ARG A 148 -25.64 26.49 9.08
N PHE A 149 -25.01 25.34 8.92
CA PHE A 149 -24.42 24.90 7.65
C PHE A 149 -25.44 24.13 6.81
N ALA A 150 -25.87 24.75 5.71
CA ALA A 150 -26.77 24.11 4.76
C ALA A 150 -26.07 22.95 4.03
N GLY A 151 -26.69 21.77 4.03
CA GLY A 151 -26.16 20.59 3.35
C GLY A 151 -25.25 19.71 4.20
N TYR A 152 -25.20 19.89 5.51
CA TYR A 152 -24.56 18.94 6.41
C TYR A 152 -25.19 17.54 6.27
N GLY A 153 -24.37 16.49 6.18
CA GLY A 153 -24.81 15.11 5.96
C GLY A 153 -24.81 14.67 4.49
N ARG A 154 -24.46 15.57 3.55
CA ARG A 154 -24.50 15.30 2.10
C ARG A 154 -23.42 14.32 1.62
N LEU A 155 -22.30 14.17 2.33
CA LEU A 155 -21.28 13.18 1.96
C LEU A 155 -21.73 11.78 2.40
N SER A 156 -22.15 11.66 3.65
CA SER A 156 -22.63 10.42 4.27
C SER A 156 -24.01 9.97 3.78
N LYS A 157 -24.79 10.90 3.20
CA LYS A 157 -26.22 10.75 2.85
C LYS A 157 -27.11 10.45 4.04
N ARG A 158 -26.77 11.04 5.18
CA ARG A 158 -27.59 10.99 6.40
C ARG A 158 -28.33 12.31 6.54
N ASN A 159 -29.61 12.25 6.88
CA ASN A 159 -30.34 13.47 7.26
C ASN A 159 -30.05 13.82 8.74
N LEU A 160 -30.37 15.06 9.13
CA LEU A 160 -30.07 15.55 10.48
C LEU A 160 -30.86 14.80 11.57
N ASP A 161 -32.08 14.36 11.28
CA ASP A 161 -32.94 13.67 12.25
C ASP A 161 -32.37 12.29 12.62
N GLU A 162 -31.88 11.52 11.63
CA GLU A 162 -31.17 10.26 11.84
C GLU A 162 -29.90 10.44 12.67
N LEU A 163 -29.16 11.53 12.43
CA LEU A 163 -27.96 11.85 13.17
C LEU A 163 -28.29 12.20 14.63
N LEU A 164 -29.33 12.99 14.86
CA LEU A 164 -29.79 13.39 16.19
C LEU A 164 -30.23 12.17 17.02
N ALA A 165 -30.92 11.21 16.41
CA ALA A 165 -31.36 9.98 17.09
C ALA A 165 -30.19 9.14 17.64
N GLY A 166 -29.00 9.25 17.03
CA GLY A 166 -27.78 8.57 17.47
C GLY A 166 -26.81 9.44 18.28
N ALA A 167 -27.09 10.74 18.42
CA ALA A 167 -26.19 11.69 19.07
C ALA A 167 -26.11 11.41 20.58
N ARG A 168 -24.89 11.41 21.11
CA ARG A 168 -24.62 11.36 22.55
C ARG A 168 -23.89 12.63 22.94
N VAL A 169 -24.32 13.24 24.04
CA VAL A 169 -23.63 14.37 24.65
C VAL A 169 -22.82 13.82 25.81
N GLU A 170 -21.50 13.99 25.75
CA GLU A 170 -20.61 13.50 26.80
C GLU A 170 -20.71 14.41 28.05
N PRO A 171 -20.54 13.86 29.27
CA PRO A 171 -20.58 14.66 30.49
C PRO A 171 -19.58 15.82 30.45
N GLY A 172 -20.08 17.04 30.64
CA GLY A 172 -19.27 18.27 30.66
C GLY A 172 -19.24 19.04 29.34
N GLU A 173 -19.82 18.51 28.25
CA GLU A 173 -19.98 19.28 27.02
C GLU A 173 -21.05 20.37 27.17
N GLN A 174 -20.75 21.58 26.71
CA GLN A 174 -21.67 22.74 26.76
C GLN A 174 -22.18 23.12 25.38
N LYS A 175 -22.49 22.11 24.56
CA LYS A 175 -23.01 22.29 23.21
C LYS A 175 -24.44 22.82 23.24
N ALA A 176 -24.73 23.79 22.37
CA ALA A 176 -26.08 24.28 22.11
C ALA A 176 -26.94 23.25 21.36
N ASP A 177 -26.31 22.38 20.54
CA ASP A 177 -26.97 21.29 19.83
C ASP A 177 -26.17 19.96 19.94
N PRO A 178 -26.83 18.81 20.11
CA PRO A 178 -26.14 17.51 20.19
C PRO A 178 -25.27 17.15 18.97
N LEU A 179 -25.56 17.71 17.79
CA LEU A 179 -24.75 17.48 16.58
C LEU A 179 -23.51 18.37 16.50
N ASP A 180 -23.44 19.44 17.29
CA ASP A 180 -22.31 20.35 17.26
C ASP A 180 -21.03 19.63 17.71
N PHE A 181 -19.92 19.97 17.06
CA PHE A 181 -18.63 19.34 17.32
C PHE A 181 -17.59 20.39 17.68
N ALA A 182 -16.64 20.00 18.54
CA ALA A 182 -15.59 20.89 19.00
C ALA A 182 -14.62 21.22 17.86
N LEU A 183 -14.37 22.52 17.67
CA LEU A 183 -13.27 23.07 16.88
C LEU A 183 -12.05 23.31 17.76
N TRP A 184 -12.27 23.76 19.00
CA TRP A 184 -11.25 23.96 20.02
C TRP A 184 -11.77 23.43 21.36
N LYS A 185 -10.96 22.65 22.07
CA LYS A 185 -11.26 22.11 23.39
C LYS A 185 -10.42 22.85 24.44
N ALA A 186 -11.05 23.40 25.45
CA ALA A 186 -10.40 24.02 26.59
C ALA A 186 -9.44 23.05 27.27
N GLY A 187 -8.34 23.58 27.76
CA GLY A 187 -7.32 22.82 28.46
C GLY A 187 -7.83 22.20 29.75
N LYS A 188 -7.47 20.93 29.99
CA LYS A 188 -7.68 20.26 31.28
C LYS A 188 -6.34 20.20 32.05
N PRO A 189 -6.36 20.21 33.39
CA PRO A 189 -5.15 20.09 34.19
C PRO A 189 -4.33 18.84 33.79
N GLY A 190 -3.05 19.04 33.46
CA GLY A 190 -2.13 17.96 33.07
C GLY A 190 -2.23 17.51 31.60
N GLU A 191 -3.12 18.08 30.80
CA GLU A 191 -3.14 17.89 29.34
C GLU A 191 -2.23 18.92 28.63
N PRO A 192 -1.67 18.59 27.46
CA PRO A 192 -0.99 19.58 26.62
C PRO A 192 -1.98 20.65 26.14
N VAL A 193 -1.56 21.92 26.24
CA VAL A 193 -2.35 23.09 25.87
C VAL A 193 -1.50 24.09 25.10
N TRP A 194 -2.17 24.89 24.27
CA TRP A 194 -1.61 25.99 23.49
C TRP A 194 -2.47 27.23 23.66
N ASP A 195 -1.84 28.40 23.57
CA ASP A 195 -2.53 29.68 23.66
C ASP A 195 -3.42 29.90 22.44
N SER A 196 -4.61 30.46 22.69
CA SER A 196 -5.56 30.85 21.66
C SER A 196 -6.37 32.07 22.11
N PRO A 197 -7.07 32.77 21.20
CA PRO A 197 -7.97 33.88 21.55
C PRO A 197 -9.10 33.49 22.53
N TRP A 198 -9.37 32.19 22.68
CA TRP A 198 -10.46 31.66 23.51
C TRP A 198 -9.95 31.06 24.84
N GLY A 199 -8.66 31.20 25.13
CA GLY A 199 -7.98 30.61 26.27
C GLY A 199 -7.11 29.40 25.91
N PRO A 200 -6.32 28.89 26.87
CA PRO A 200 -5.45 27.75 26.64
C PRO A 200 -6.27 26.48 26.34
N GLY A 201 -5.88 25.75 25.29
CA GLY A 201 -6.58 24.53 24.89
C GLY A 201 -5.89 23.83 23.74
N ARG A 202 -6.65 23.06 22.96
CA ARG A 202 -6.13 22.26 21.85
C ARG A 202 -7.17 22.11 20.74
N PRO A 203 -6.75 21.82 19.50
CA PRO A 203 -7.68 21.65 18.39
C PRO A 203 -8.58 20.42 18.60
N GLY A 204 -9.78 20.49 18.02
CA GLY A 204 -10.60 19.30 17.78
C GLY A 204 -10.09 18.53 16.57
N TRP A 205 -10.23 17.20 16.59
CA TRP A 205 -9.66 16.30 15.57
C TRP A 205 -9.99 16.70 14.12
N HIS A 206 -11.21 17.17 13.85
CA HIS A 206 -11.67 17.50 12.51
C HIS A 206 -11.03 18.77 11.91
N VAL A 207 -10.81 19.81 12.74
CA VAL A 207 -10.37 21.12 12.25
C VAL A 207 -8.91 21.10 11.77
N GLU A 208 -8.13 20.15 12.27
CA GLU A 208 -6.75 19.90 11.87
C GLU A 208 -6.67 19.64 10.36
N CYS A 209 -7.43 18.67 9.85
CA CYS A 209 -7.39 18.26 8.45
C CYS A 209 -7.89 19.38 7.52
N SER A 210 -8.96 20.09 7.90
CA SER A 210 -9.43 21.27 7.16
C SER A 210 -8.36 22.35 7.03
N ALA A 211 -7.67 22.69 8.12
CA ALA A 211 -6.66 23.73 8.12
C ALA A 211 -5.38 23.31 7.38
N MET A 212 -4.89 22.09 7.64
CA MET A 212 -3.66 21.58 7.03
C MET A 212 -3.81 21.37 5.52
N SER A 213 -4.90 20.73 5.07
CA SER A 213 -5.14 20.51 3.65
C SER A 213 -5.19 21.82 2.86
N GLN A 214 -5.88 22.84 3.39
CA GLN A 214 -5.96 24.17 2.77
C GLN A 214 -4.62 24.91 2.75
N ALA A 215 -3.75 24.70 3.75
CA ALA A 215 -2.44 25.32 3.81
C ALA A 215 -1.52 24.86 2.65
N TYR A 216 -1.67 23.61 2.19
CA TYR A 216 -0.82 23.05 1.13
C TYR A 216 -1.48 23.01 -0.25
N LEU A 217 -2.80 22.79 -0.31
CA LEU A 217 -3.51 22.57 -1.58
C LEU A 217 -4.42 23.74 -1.98
N GLY A 218 -4.55 24.73 -1.09
CA GLY A 218 -5.47 25.86 -1.23
C GLY A 218 -6.89 25.51 -0.79
N ALA A 219 -7.77 26.50 -0.83
CA ALA A 219 -9.11 26.42 -0.26
C ALA A 219 -10.09 25.48 -1.01
N SER A 220 -9.69 24.89 -2.14
CA SER A 220 -10.46 23.88 -2.88
C SER A 220 -9.50 22.99 -3.67
N PHE A 221 -9.55 21.66 -3.59
CA PHE A 221 -8.59 20.78 -4.30
C PHE A 221 -9.22 19.52 -4.92
N ASP A 222 -8.40 18.68 -5.54
CA ASP A 222 -8.87 17.60 -6.43
C ASP A 222 -9.39 16.39 -5.67
N ILE A 223 -8.54 15.72 -4.90
CA ILE A 223 -8.84 14.43 -4.29
C ILE A 223 -8.68 14.50 -2.78
N HIS A 224 -9.72 14.08 -2.04
CA HIS A 224 -9.64 13.83 -0.61
C HIS A 224 -9.92 12.36 -0.31
N GLY A 225 -9.00 11.70 0.38
CA GLY A 225 -8.99 10.27 0.65
C GLY A 225 -9.05 9.88 2.12
N GLY A 226 -9.62 8.70 2.42
CA GLY A 226 -9.53 8.07 3.73
C GLY A 226 -10.23 6.72 3.82
N GLY A 227 -10.27 6.12 5.02
CA GLY A 227 -11.08 4.94 5.30
C GLY A 227 -12.58 5.26 5.24
N GLN A 228 -13.42 4.27 4.92
CA GLN A 228 -14.88 4.45 4.87
C GLN A 228 -15.49 4.93 6.20
N ASP A 229 -14.85 4.64 7.34
CA ASP A 229 -15.22 5.19 8.65
C ASP A 229 -15.02 6.71 8.75
N LEU A 230 -14.15 7.30 7.95
CA LEU A 230 -13.92 8.75 7.95
C LEU A 230 -15.00 9.51 7.20
N VAL A 231 -15.83 8.85 6.37
CA VAL A 231 -16.99 9.49 5.70
C VAL A 231 -17.84 10.27 6.71
N PHE A 232 -18.09 9.68 7.89
CA PHE A 232 -18.81 10.33 8.98
C PHE A 232 -18.27 9.88 10.35
N PRO A 233 -18.03 10.82 11.29
CA PRO A 233 -18.29 12.26 11.16
C PRO A 233 -17.16 13.05 10.50
N HIS A 234 -15.97 12.46 10.33
CA HIS A 234 -14.74 13.21 10.10
C HIS A 234 -14.76 14.09 8.83
N HIS A 235 -14.89 13.48 7.65
CA HIS A 235 -14.90 14.19 6.38
C HIS A 235 -16.15 15.06 6.17
N GLU A 236 -17.29 14.67 6.74
CA GLU A 236 -18.50 15.51 6.75
C GLU A 236 -18.25 16.83 7.50
N ASN A 237 -17.57 16.75 8.66
CA ASN A 237 -17.19 17.92 9.44
C ASN A 237 -16.15 18.78 8.71
N GLU A 238 -15.21 18.16 7.99
CA GLU A 238 -14.22 18.91 7.21
C GLU A 238 -14.84 19.69 6.05
N ILE A 239 -15.83 19.11 5.36
CA ILE A 239 -16.64 19.84 4.36
C ILE A 239 -17.30 21.03 5.04
N ALA A 240 -18.00 20.81 6.17
CA ALA A 240 -18.74 21.86 6.84
C ALA A 240 -17.83 23.02 7.27
N GLN A 241 -16.69 22.72 7.88
CA GLN A 241 -15.70 23.72 8.30
C GLN A 241 -15.11 24.48 7.12
N SER A 242 -14.66 23.76 6.09
CA SER A 242 -13.92 24.34 4.98
C SER A 242 -14.83 25.16 4.06
N GLU A 243 -16.03 24.67 3.75
CA GLU A 243 -16.97 25.38 2.88
C GLU A 243 -17.67 26.52 3.60
N ALA A 244 -18.01 26.38 4.89
CA ALA A 244 -18.52 27.49 5.68
C ALA A 244 -17.51 28.65 5.72
N ALA A 245 -16.24 28.34 5.99
CA ALA A 245 -15.18 29.33 6.02
C ALA A 245 -14.99 30.01 4.66
N THR A 246 -14.89 29.23 3.59
CA THR A 246 -14.42 29.72 2.28
C THR A 246 -15.52 30.16 1.32
N GLY A 247 -16.75 29.66 1.48
CA GLY A 247 -17.88 29.91 0.59
C GLY A 247 -17.80 29.19 -0.76
N GLN A 248 -16.88 28.24 -0.94
CA GLN A 248 -16.67 27.50 -2.19
C GLN A 248 -16.57 25.98 -1.93
N PRO A 249 -16.76 25.14 -2.96
CA PRO A 249 -16.62 23.68 -2.81
C PRO A 249 -15.22 23.28 -2.34
N PHE A 250 -15.15 22.46 -1.30
CA PHE A 250 -13.87 22.10 -0.65
C PHE A 250 -13.06 21.08 -1.47
N VAL A 251 -13.70 20.04 -1.98
CA VAL A 251 -13.03 18.91 -2.66
C VAL A 251 -13.87 18.47 -3.85
N ARG A 252 -13.21 18.19 -4.99
CA ARG A 252 -13.88 17.70 -6.21
C ARG A 252 -14.25 16.22 -6.12
N TYR A 253 -13.31 15.37 -5.70
CA TYR A 253 -13.48 13.91 -5.64
C TYR A 253 -13.18 13.34 -4.25
N TRP A 254 -14.19 12.75 -3.62
CA TRP A 254 -14.05 12.05 -2.34
C TRP A 254 -13.88 10.54 -2.54
N ILE A 255 -12.73 10.01 -2.16
CA ILE A 255 -12.37 8.59 -2.36
C ILE A 255 -12.28 7.90 -1.01
N HIS A 256 -12.96 6.77 -0.83
CA HIS A 256 -12.90 6.01 0.43
C HIS A 256 -12.66 4.52 0.21
N ASN A 257 -11.71 3.94 0.97
CA ASN A 257 -11.46 2.50 0.94
C ASN A 257 -12.36 1.74 1.93
N GLY A 258 -12.71 0.50 1.57
CA GLY A 258 -13.50 -0.40 2.42
C GLY A 258 -12.73 -0.90 3.66
N PHE A 259 -13.45 -1.52 4.59
CA PHE A 259 -12.90 -2.08 5.83
C PHE A 259 -12.11 -3.37 5.63
N VAL A 260 -11.22 -3.68 6.57
CA VAL A 260 -10.65 -5.03 6.70
C VAL A 260 -11.30 -5.71 7.90
N ASN A 261 -11.84 -6.90 7.67
CA ASN A 261 -12.40 -7.78 8.70
C ASN A 261 -11.45 -8.97 8.93
N LEU A 262 -11.59 -9.63 10.06
CA LEU A 262 -10.96 -10.90 10.42
C LEU A 262 -12.07 -11.94 10.59
N GLU A 263 -12.09 -12.98 9.76
CA GLU A 263 -13.10 -14.06 9.84
C GLU A 263 -14.55 -13.55 9.96
N HIS A 264 -14.91 -12.56 9.14
CA HIS A 264 -16.21 -11.87 9.13
C HIS A 264 -16.52 -10.95 10.33
N GLU A 265 -15.59 -10.78 11.28
CA GLU A 265 -15.67 -9.75 12.32
C GLU A 265 -14.82 -8.52 11.96
N LYS A 266 -15.34 -7.32 12.21
CA LYS A 266 -14.55 -6.10 12.00
C LYS A 266 -13.32 -6.09 12.92
N MET A 267 -12.12 -5.82 12.39
CA MET A 267 -10.95 -5.61 13.25
C MET A 267 -11.10 -4.34 14.08
N SER A 268 -10.95 -4.43 15.40
CA SER A 268 -10.95 -3.26 16.28
C SER A 268 -10.20 -3.50 17.58
N LYS A 269 -9.68 -2.42 18.19
CA LYS A 269 -8.90 -2.52 19.45
C LYS A 269 -9.74 -3.05 20.59
N SER A 270 -11.02 -2.67 20.61
CA SER A 270 -11.98 -3.09 21.63
C SER A 270 -12.31 -4.58 21.58
N LEU A 271 -12.17 -5.22 20.42
CA LEU A 271 -12.40 -6.66 20.24
C LEU A 271 -11.12 -7.49 20.46
N GLY A 272 -9.95 -6.86 20.61
CA GLY A 272 -8.67 -7.56 20.82
C GLY A 272 -8.18 -8.38 19.62
N ASN A 273 -8.84 -8.27 18.46
CA ASN A 273 -8.62 -9.09 17.28
C ASN A 273 -7.74 -8.39 16.21
N ILE A 274 -6.79 -7.56 16.64
CA ILE A 274 -5.96 -6.76 15.73
C ILE A 274 -4.72 -7.52 15.26
N LEU A 275 -4.57 -7.61 13.95
CA LEU A 275 -3.33 -8.03 13.30
C LEU A 275 -2.45 -6.81 13.03
N THR A 276 -1.37 -6.65 13.80
CA THR A 276 -0.41 -5.57 13.56
C THR A 276 0.37 -5.86 12.28
N ILE A 277 0.88 -4.80 11.64
CA ILE A 277 1.72 -4.95 10.44
C ILE A 277 2.99 -5.74 10.79
N ARG A 278 3.53 -5.58 12.00
CA ARG A 278 4.73 -6.30 12.47
C ARG A 278 4.50 -7.79 12.60
N ASP A 279 3.35 -8.18 13.16
CA ASP A 279 3.01 -9.59 13.29
C ASP A 279 2.96 -10.25 11.91
N LEU A 280 2.36 -9.58 10.93
CA LEU A 280 2.33 -10.05 9.55
C LEU A 280 3.73 -10.10 8.93
N LEU A 281 4.51 -9.03 9.05
CA LEU A 281 5.86 -8.94 8.49
C LEU A 281 6.85 -9.94 9.10
N SER A 282 6.59 -10.45 10.31
CA SER A 282 7.41 -11.49 10.93
C SER A 282 7.32 -12.84 10.21
N ARG A 283 6.30 -13.05 9.38
CA ARG A 283 6.00 -14.35 8.72
C ARG A 283 5.74 -14.24 7.23
N ILE A 284 5.32 -13.08 6.74
CA ILE A 284 4.84 -12.87 5.39
C ILE A 284 5.69 -11.83 4.69
N HIS A 285 6.02 -12.06 3.41
CA HIS A 285 6.74 -11.09 2.62
C HIS A 285 5.91 -9.79 2.47
N PRO A 286 6.50 -8.59 2.61
CA PRO A 286 5.73 -7.34 2.53
C PRO A 286 4.91 -7.18 1.24
N GLU A 287 5.48 -7.56 0.09
CA GLU A 287 4.76 -7.51 -1.18
C GLU A 287 3.62 -8.53 -1.29
N ALA A 288 3.61 -9.60 -0.48
CA ALA A 288 2.49 -10.54 -0.46
C ALA A 288 1.29 -9.93 0.30
N ILE A 289 1.55 -9.17 1.37
CA ILE A 289 0.52 -8.37 2.05
C ILE A 289 -0.08 -7.35 1.08
N ARG A 290 0.79 -6.69 0.31
CA ARG A 290 0.37 -5.76 -0.75
C ARG A 290 -0.49 -6.45 -1.80
N LEU A 291 -0.02 -7.56 -2.37
CA LEU A 291 -0.75 -8.31 -3.38
C LEU A 291 -2.12 -8.79 -2.86
N PHE A 292 -2.19 -9.26 -1.62
CA PHE A 292 -3.43 -9.60 -0.94
C PHE A 292 -4.42 -8.42 -0.92
N VAL A 293 -3.98 -7.23 -0.52
CA VAL A 293 -4.85 -6.04 -0.51
C VAL A 293 -5.30 -5.65 -1.93
N LEU A 294 -4.38 -5.69 -2.90
CA LEU A 294 -4.65 -5.26 -4.28
C LEU A 294 -5.53 -6.24 -5.07
N ALA A 295 -5.58 -7.52 -4.65
CA ALA A 295 -6.47 -8.53 -5.23
C ALA A 295 -7.96 -8.20 -5.08
N HIS A 296 -8.29 -7.21 -4.25
CA HIS A 296 -9.65 -6.72 -4.07
C HIS A 296 -9.76 -5.24 -4.44
N HIS A 297 -10.88 -4.86 -5.04
CA HIS A 297 -11.13 -3.46 -5.36
C HIS A 297 -11.17 -2.61 -4.08
N TYR A 298 -10.47 -1.46 -4.07
CA TYR A 298 -10.22 -0.67 -2.87
C TYR A 298 -11.49 -0.28 -2.07
N ARG A 299 -12.65 -0.08 -2.72
CA ARG A 299 -13.93 0.27 -2.09
C ARG A 299 -14.66 -0.88 -1.40
N ARG A 300 -14.33 -2.14 -1.70
CA ARG A 300 -15.06 -3.31 -1.18
C ARG A 300 -14.44 -3.78 0.13
N PRO A 301 -15.20 -4.19 1.15
CA PRO A 301 -14.61 -4.81 2.33
C PRO A 301 -13.75 -6.02 1.93
N ILE A 302 -12.69 -6.28 2.69
CA ILE A 302 -11.82 -7.46 2.54
C ILE A 302 -11.90 -8.22 3.85
N ASP A 303 -12.19 -9.51 3.76
CA ASP A 303 -12.04 -10.43 4.89
C ASP A 303 -10.63 -11.01 4.81
N TYR A 304 -9.88 -10.95 5.91
CA TYR A 304 -8.58 -11.60 6.00
C TYR A 304 -8.75 -13.04 6.47
N THR A 305 -8.08 -13.96 5.77
CA THR A 305 -7.78 -15.31 6.26
C THR A 305 -6.31 -15.68 6.01
N ALA A 306 -5.79 -16.62 6.79
CA ALA A 306 -4.42 -17.10 6.61
C ALA A 306 -4.22 -17.79 5.25
N GLU A 307 -5.26 -18.47 4.74
CA GLU A 307 -5.27 -19.16 3.45
C GLU A 307 -5.12 -18.17 2.29
N GLN A 308 -5.89 -17.08 2.30
CA GLN A 308 -5.80 -16.04 1.27
C GLN A 308 -4.45 -15.34 1.29
N MET A 309 -3.87 -15.12 2.46
CA MET A 309 -2.52 -14.55 2.58
C MET A 309 -1.46 -15.51 2.04
N ALA A 310 -1.60 -16.82 2.32
CA ALA A 310 -0.72 -17.84 1.76
C ALA A 310 -0.86 -17.98 0.24
N GLU A 311 -2.07 -17.83 -0.30
CA GLU A 311 -2.32 -17.79 -1.73
C GLU A 311 -1.69 -16.55 -2.38
N ALA A 312 -1.83 -15.37 -1.77
CA ALA A 312 -1.15 -14.16 -2.23
C ALA A 312 0.38 -14.35 -2.25
N GLN A 313 0.96 -15.03 -1.26
CA GLN A 313 2.38 -15.34 -1.25
C GLN A 313 2.81 -16.26 -2.42
N LYS A 314 2.03 -17.31 -2.74
CA LYS A 314 2.29 -18.19 -3.89
C LYS A 314 2.17 -17.44 -5.22
N ASN A 315 1.15 -16.60 -5.33
CA ASN A 315 0.93 -15.77 -6.50
C ASN A 315 2.08 -14.78 -6.72
N LEU A 316 2.65 -14.23 -5.64
CA LEU A 316 3.84 -13.41 -5.71
C LEU A 316 5.07 -14.20 -6.16
N ASP A 317 5.29 -15.41 -5.61
CA ASP A 317 6.38 -16.30 -6.03
C ASP A 317 6.31 -16.58 -7.55
N TYR A 318 5.10 -16.79 -8.10
CA TYR A 318 4.89 -16.99 -9.53
C TYR A 318 5.24 -15.76 -10.39
N LEU A 319 4.87 -14.55 -9.94
CA LEU A 319 5.20 -13.30 -10.65
C LEU A 319 6.71 -13.06 -10.67
N TYR A 320 7.40 -13.24 -9.54
CA TYR A 320 8.85 -13.09 -9.44
C TYR A 320 9.61 -14.14 -10.27
N LEU A 321 9.12 -15.38 -10.30
CA LEU A 321 9.70 -16.41 -11.16
C LEU A 321 9.55 -16.05 -12.64
N THR A 322 8.39 -15.54 -13.03
CA THR A 322 8.17 -15.07 -14.40
C THR A 322 9.17 -13.97 -14.76
N TRP A 323 9.37 -13.00 -13.86
CA TRP A 323 10.35 -11.94 -14.06
C TRP A 323 11.78 -12.47 -14.16
N GLN A 324 12.19 -13.39 -13.27
CA GLN A 324 13.51 -14.02 -13.35
C GLN A 324 13.77 -14.67 -14.72
N ARG A 325 12.78 -15.40 -15.26
CA ARG A 325 12.91 -16.03 -16.58
C ARG A 325 13.05 -15.01 -17.72
N LEU A 326 12.41 -13.85 -17.59
CA LEU A 326 12.54 -12.76 -18.56
C LEU A 326 13.92 -12.10 -18.48
N GLU A 327 14.48 -11.95 -17.28
CA GLU A 327 15.86 -11.47 -17.08
C GLU A 327 16.88 -12.44 -17.70
N GLU A 328 16.73 -13.75 -17.43
CA GLU A 328 17.58 -14.80 -17.99
C GLU A 328 17.52 -14.87 -19.53
N ALA A 329 16.36 -14.50 -20.11
CA ALA A 329 16.16 -14.42 -21.56
C ALA A 329 16.61 -13.08 -22.18
N GLY A 330 17.05 -12.10 -21.38
CA GLY A 330 17.43 -10.76 -21.85
C GLY A 330 16.26 -9.91 -22.36
N LEU A 331 15.04 -10.19 -21.91
CA LEU A 331 13.80 -9.58 -22.44
C LEU A 331 13.24 -8.46 -21.57
N ALA A 332 13.60 -8.40 -20.29
CA ALA A 332 13.20 -7.31 -19.41
C ALA A 332 14.24 -7.13 -18.30
N THR A 333 14.65 -5.89 -18.11
CA THR A 333 15.29 -5.40 -16.89
C THR A 333 14.41 -4.29 -16.34
N LEU A 334 14.28 -4.17 -15.02
CA LEU A 334 13.66 -2.95 -14.46
C LEU A 334 14.39 -1.71 -15.01
N PRO A 335 13.67 -0.67 -15.46
CA PRO A 335 14.29 0.63 -15.68
C PRO A 335 14.86 1.14 -14.36
N GLY A 336 16.17 1.39 -14.28
CA GLY A 336 16.82 1.99 -13.10
C GLY A 336 17.61 1.05 -12.20
N THR A 337 17.76 -0.24 -12.53
CA THR A 337 18.79 -1.08 -11.89
C THR A 337 20.17 -0.64 -12.39
N PRO A 338 21.11 -0.22 -11.53
CA PRO A 338 22.49 -0.06 -11.96
C PRO A 338 22.99 -1.41 -12.49
N PRO A 339 23.77 -1.47 -13.58
CA PRO A 339 24.49 -2.69 -13.92
C PRO A 339 25.33 -3.10 -12.70
N GLU A 340 25.32 -4.39 -12.35
CA GLU A 340 26.24 -4.90 -11.32
C GLU A 340 27.66 -4.42 -11.68
N PRO A 341 28.42 -3.85 -10.74
CA PRO A 341 29.82 -3.61 -10.99
C PRO A 341 30.47 -4.97 -11.25
N ALA A 342 31.06 -5.12 -12.43
CA ALA A 342 31.84 -6.31 -12.78
C ALA A 342 32.77 -6.63 -11.61
N ALA A 343 32.68 -7.87 -11.09
CA ALA A 343 33.45 -8.31 -9.94
C ALA A 343 34.97 -8.14 -10.21
N GLY A 344 35.52 -7.02 -9.77
CA GLY A 344 36.95 -6.79 -9.71
C GLY A 344 37.53 -7.45 -8.47
N PRO A 345 38.75 -8.01 -8.54
CA PRO A 345 39.32 -8.72 -7.41
C PRO A 345 39.86 -7.72 -6.37
N GLY A 346 39.31 -7.76 -5.16
CA GLY A 346 40.00 -7.31 -3.95
C GLY A 346 39.63 -5.93 -3.41
N GLY A 347 39.09 -5.91 -2.19
CA GLY A 347 38.95 -4.70 -1.39
C GLY A 347 38.07 -4.93 -0.17
N ARG A 348 38.65 -5.41 0.94
CA ARG A 348 37.99 -5.41 2.26
C ARG A 348 37.95 -3.97 2.76
N GLY A 349 36.75 -3.44 3.05
CA GLY A 349 36.58 -2.12 3.65
C GLY A 349 35.15 -1.85 4.12
N ASP A 350 34.98 -1.89 5.44
CA ASP A 350 34.02 -1.16 6.28
C ASP A 350 32.49 -1.27 6.01
N VAL A 351 31.80 -2.01 6.87
CA VAL A 351 30.33 -2.13 6.92
C VAL A 351 29.75 -1.02 7.80
N GLY A 352 29.56 0.16 7.22
CA GLY A 352 28.64 1.16 7.72
C GLY A 352 27.20 0.78 7.37
N ALA A 353 26.28 0.88 8.34
CA ALA A 353 24.85 0.60 8.20
C ALA A 353 24.18 1.52 7.16
N GLY A 354 24.25 1.13 5.89
CA GLY A 354 23.57 1.79 4.78
C GLY A 354 22.10 1.36 4.73
N ARG A 355 21.19 2.34 4.82
CA ARG A 355 19.80 2.19 4.38
C ARG A 355 19.82 1.69 2.93
N ALA A 356 19.25 0.51 2.67
CA ALA A 356 18.91 0.12 1.30
C ALA A 356 17.92 1.16 0.77
N ALA A 357 18.36 1.98 -0.18
CA ALA A 357 17.46 2.83 -0.94
C ALA A 357 16.47 1.90 -1.65
N PRO A 358 15.15 2.18 -1.62
CA PRO A 358 14.22 1.38 -2.40
C PRO A 358 14.66 1.42 -3.87
N LEU A 359 14.78 0.25 -4.48
CA LEU A 359 14.98 0.02 -5.93
C LEU A 359 13.74 0.43 -6.73
N LEU A 360 13.02 1.47 -6.28
CA LEU A 360 12.15 2.20 -7.16
C LEU A 360 13.05 2.71 -8.29
N PRO A 361 12.63 2.62 -9.56
CA PRO A 361 13.16 3.54 -10.55
C PRO A 361 13.08 4.93 -9.91
N THR A 362 14.06 5.80 -10.16
CA THR A 362 13.90 7.21 -9.77
C THR A 362 12.51 7.66 -10.24
N PRO A 363 11.87 8.65 -9.60
CA PRO A 363 10.70 9.30 -10.15
C PRO A 363 10.80 9.38 -11.69
N GLU A 364 11.90 9.88 -12.25
CA GLU A 364 12.14 9.91 -13.71
C GLU A 364 12.06 8.54 -14.43
N ALA A 365 12.59 7.48 -13.81
CA ALA A 365 12.45 6.05 -14.11
C ALA A 365 11.01 5.55 -14.40
N VAL A 366 10.09 5.90 -13.50
CA VAL A 366 8.66 5.56 -13.57
C VAL A 366 7.87 6.60 -14.37
N HIS A 367 8.43 7.81 -14.52
CA HIS A 367 7.79 9.01 -15.10
C HIS A 367 8.13 9.27 -16.56
N ALA A 368 8.85 8.38 -17.25
CA ALA A 368 8.99 8.49 -18.70
C ALA A 368 7.61 8.26 -19.36
N PRO A 369 6.99 9.27 -20.01
CA PRO A 369 5.86 8.99 -20.88
C PRO A 369 6.34 8.02 -21.95
N MET A 370 5.63 6.91 -22.13
CA MET A 370 5.88 6.03 -23.28
C MET A 370 5.75 6.88 -24.55
N PRO A 371 6.67 6.75 -25.52
CA PRO A 371 6.58 7.50 -26.76
C PRO A 371 5.22 7.22 -27.42
N ASP A 372 4.46 8.28 -27.67
CA ASP A 372 3.31 8.22 -28.56
C ASP A 372 3.82 7.80 -29.94
N GLY A 373 3.56 6.57 -30.36
CA GLY A 373 3.88 6.15 -31.73
C GLY A 373 4.30 4.72 -32.00
N THR A 374 4.25 3.77 -31.06
CA THR A 374 4.25 2.35 -31.44
C THR A 374 2.81 1.88 -31.51
N ALA A 375 2.43 1.29 -32.64
CA ALA A 375 1.14 0.63 -32.81
C ALA A 375 1.05 -0.54 -31.81
N ALA A 376 0.71 -0.24 -30.56
CA ALA A 376 0.30 -1.22 -29.58
C ALA A 376 -0.94 -1.86 -30.15
N THR A 377 -0.84 -3.12 -30.59
CA THR A 377 -2.01 -3.94 -30.82
C THR A 377 -2.89 -3.83 -29.58
N GLU A 378 -4.16 -3.47 -29.72
CA GLU A 378 -5.13 -3.28 -28.63
C GLU A 378 -5.23 -4.49 -27.66
N ALA A 379 -4.62 -5.63 -28.01
CA ALA A 379 -4.58 -6.87 -27.26
C ALA A 379 -3.45 -7.00 -26.18
N GLY A 380 -2.47 -6.08 -26.13
CA GLY A 380 -1.33 -6.19 -25.18
C GLY A 380 -1.69 -5.88 -23.71
N LEU A 381 -0.81 -6.24 -22.78
CA LEU A 381 -1.03 -6.02 -21.34
C LEU A 381 -1.25 -4.54 -20.97
N LEU A 382 -0.42 -3.63 -21.47
CA LEU A 382 -0.45 -2.22 -21.03
C LEU A 382 -1.78 -1.52 -21.36
N PRO A 383 -2.37 -1.64 -22.57
CA PRO A 383 -3.72 -1.15 -22.84
C PRO A 383 -4.79 -1.71 -21.90
N ARG A 384 -4.80 -3.03 -21.66
CA ARG A 384 -5.79 -3.69 -20.78
C ARG A 384 -5.61 -3.27 -19.31
N PHE A 385 -4.37 -3.13 -18.86
CA PHE A 385 -4.04 -2.57 -17.55
C PHE A 385 -4.57 -1.14 -17.41
N ARG A 386 -4.34 -0.30 -18.42
CA ARG A 386 -4.83 1.09 -18.43
C ARG A 386 -6.35 1.16 -18.43
N GLU A 387 -7.04 0.29 -19.18
CA GLU A 387 -8.50 0.18 -19.14
C GLU A 387 -9.01 -0.16 -17.73
N ALA A 388 -8.45 -1.20 -17.11
CA ALA A 388 -8.82 -1.61 -15.76
C ALA A 388 -8.58 -0.49 -14.73
N MET A 389 -7.41 0.13 -14.75
CA MET A 389 -7.06 1.18 -13.80
C MET A 389 -7.81 2.50 -14.03
N ASN A 390 -8.15 2.83 -15.29
CA ASN A 390 -8.98 3.99 -15.60
C ASN A 390 -10.44 3.82 -15.14
N GLU A 391 -10.89 2.60 -14.91
CA GLU A 391 -12.22 2.31 -14.40
C GLU A 391 -12.24 2.24 -12.87
N ASP A 392 -11.93 3.36 -12.23
CA ASP A 392 -11.91 3.56 -10.76
C ASP A 392 -10.85 2.68 -10.07
N PHE A 393 -9.62 2.71 -10.60
CA PHE A 393 -8.44 2.05 -10.02
C PHE A 393 -8.70 0.55 -9.73
N ASN A 394 -9.26 -0.18 -10.70
CA ASN A 394 -9.64 -1.58 -10.51
C ASN A 394 -8.41 -2.50 -10.52
N THR A 395 -7.70 -2.55 -9.38
CA THR A 395 -6.49 -3.34 -9.18
C THR A 395 -6.73 -4.84 -9.30
N ALA A 396 -7.91 -5.33 -8.92
CA ALA A 396 -8.25 -6.75 -9.05
C ALA A 396 -8.26 -7.19 -10.53
N LEU A 397 -8.88 -6.39 -11.40
CA LEU A 397 -8.88 -6.66 -12.84
C LEU A 397 -7.48 -6.43 -13.46
N ALA A 398 -6.77 -5.39 -13.02
CA ALA A 398 -5.40 -5.13 -13.46
C ALA A 398 -4.46 -6.30 -13.13
N LEU A 399 -4.58 -6.89 -11.94
CA LEU A 399 -3.84 -8.08 -11.53
C LEU A 399 -4.22 -9.29 -12.36
N ALA A 400 -5.51 -9.49 -12.67
CA ALA A 400 -5.92 -10.58 -13.56
C ALA A 400 -5.23 -10.47 -14.93
N HIS A 401 -5.14 -9.26 -15.50
CA HIS A 401 -4.39 -9.02 -16.74
C HIS A 401 -2.88 -9.28 -16.57
N LEU A 402 -2.29 -8.90 -15.44
CA LEU A 402 -0.89 -9.19 -15.13
C LEU A 402 -0.60 -10.70 -15.10
N PHE A 403 -1.47 -11.50 -14.46
CA PHE A 403 -1.35 -12.96 -14.44
C PHE A 403 -1.60 -13.62 -15.80
N ASP A 404 -2.53 -13.10 -16.60
CA ASP A 404 -2.72 -13.54 -17.99
C ASP A 404 -1.44 -13.34 -18.81
N ALA A 405 -0.84 -12.15 -18.70
CA ALA A 405 0.42 -11.84 -19.36
C ALA A 405 1.56 -12.72 -18.86
N ALA A 406 1.69 -12.95 -17.54
CA ALA A 406 2.69 -13.86 -16.99
C ALA A 406 2.59 -15.27 -17.59
N ARG A 407 1.37 -15.81 -17.73
CA ARG A 407 1.13 -17.12 -18.35
C ARG A 407 1.51 -17.14 -19.83
N ALA A 408 1.15 -16.10 -20.57
CA ALA A 408 1.49 -15.98 -21.98
C ALA A 408 3.00 -15.86 -22.21
N LEU A 409 3.70 -15.04 -21.40
CA LEU A 409 5.14 -14.86 -21.44
C LEU A 409 5.88 -16.16 -21.14
N ASN A 410 5.52 -16.86 -20.07
CA ASN A 410 6.09 -18.16 -19.74
C ASN A 410 5.92 -19.19 -20.87
N LYS A 411 4.73 -19.24 -21.48
CA LYS A 411 4.45 -20.12 -22.62
C LYS A 411 5.30 -19.77 -23.85
N ALA A 412 5.49 -18.49 -24.13
CA ALA A 412 6.33 -18.04 -25.25
C ALA A 412 7.80 -18.40 -25.03
N LEU A 413 8.32 -18.23 -23.80
CA LEU A 413 9.66 -18.63 -23.42
C LEU A 413 9.88 -20.14 -23.58
N ASP A 414 8.89 -20.96 -23.21
CA ASP A 414 8.95 -22.42 -23.41
C ASP A 414 9.04 -22.81 -24.90
N GLN A 415 8.47 -22.00 -25.79
CA GLN A 415 8.41 -22.25 -27.23
C GLN A 415 9.65 -21.76 -27.99
N GLN A 416 10.30 -20.68 -27.54
CA GLN A 416 11.49 -20.12 -28.22
C GLN A 416 12.76 -20.94 -28.01
N GLY A 417 12.85 -21.78 -26.97
CA GLY A 417 14.09 -22.48 -26.62
C GLY A 417 15.20 -21.51 -26.18
N ARG A 418 16.38 -22.03 -25.79
CA ARG A 418 17.53 -21.22 -25.35
C ARG A 418 18.22 -20.56 -26.56
N GLY A 419 17.64 -19.49 -27.06
CA GLY A 419 18.27 -18.58 -28.02
C GLY A 419 17.97 -17.15 -27.59
N GLY A 420 18.99 -16.42 -27.14
CA GLY A 420 18.85 -15.02 -26.76
C GLY A 420 18.30 -14.21 -27.93
N GLY A 421 17.08 -13.68 -27.77
CA GLY A 421 16.57 -12.67 -28.67
C GLY A 421 17.40 -11.39 -28.54
N ASP A 422 17.37 -10.54 -29.56
CA ASP A 422 18.07 -9.24 -29.57
C ASP A 422 17.45 -8.18 -28.63
N GLY A 423 16.65 -8.60 -27.66
CA GLY A 423 15.90 -7.73 -26.75
C GLY A 423 14.82 -6.90 -27.44
N SER A 424 14.49 -7.20 -28.70
CA SER A 424 13.54 -6.44 -29.51
C SER A 424 12.32 -7.27 -29.95
N GLY A 425 11.24 -6.58 -30.32
CA GLY A 425 10.02 -7.19 -30.85
C GLY A 425 8.87 -7.37 -29.85
N PRO A 426 7.80 -8.06 -30.27
CA PRO A 426 6.55 -8.12 -29.50
C PRO A 426 6.69 -8.74 -28.12
N LEU A 427 7.54 -9.78 -27.98
CA LEU A 427 7.74 -10.46 -26.69
C LEU A 427 8.47 -9.57 -25.68
N ALA A 428 9.52 -8.85 -26.11
CA ALA A 428 10.24 -7.90 -25.27
C ALA A 428 9.34 -6.72 -24.86
N THR A 429 8.49 -6.25 -25.78
CA THR A 429 7.49 -5.19 -25.48
C THR A 429 6.51 -5.64 -24.41
N GLU A 430 5.98 -6.86 -24.52
CA GLU A 430 5.05 -7.43 -23.54
C GLU A 430 5.74 -7.71 -22.19
N ALA A 431 7.00 -8.17 -22.20
CA ALA A 431 7.82 -8.37 -21.01
C ALA A 431 8.09 -7.06 -20.27
N GLN A 432 8.40 -5.99 -21.01
CA GLN A 432 8.56 -4.66 -20.43
C GLN A 432 7.24 -4.15 -19.83
N ALA A 433 6.12 -4.34 -20.53
CA ALA A 433 4.79 -4.01 -20.00
C ALA A 433 4.49 -4.77 -18.70
N PHE A 434 4.88 -6.04 -18.60
CA PHE A 434 4.71 -6.87 -17.40
C PHE A 434 5.43 -6.26 -16.19
N VAL A 435 6.70 -5.92 -16.35
CA VAL A 435 7.50 -5.31 -15.27
C VAL A 435 6.99 -3.90 -14.93
N THR A 436 6.67 -3.08 -15.94
CA THR A 436 6.16 -1.72 -15.72
C THR A 436 4.83 -1.71 -14.98
N THR A 437 3.87 -2.55 -15.36
CA THR A 437 2.55 -2.59 -14.71
C THR A 437 2.62 -3.12 -13.28
N ALA A 438 3.46 -4.14 -13.03
CA ALA A 438 3.76 -4.59 -11.67
C ALA A 438 4.39 -3.47 -10.81
N GLY A 439 5.33 -2.70 -11.37
CA GLY A 439 5.94 -1.55 -10.71
C GLY A 439 4.96 -0.42 -10.37
N VAL A 440 3.99 -0.12 -11.25
CA VAL A 440 2.91 0.84 -10.97
C VAL A 440 2.04 0.36 -9.80
N LEU A 441 1.79 -0.95 -9.72
CA LEU A 441 1.11 -1.57 -8.58
C LEU A 441 1.98 -1.65 -7.33
N GLY A 442 3.25 -1.21 -7.37
CA GLY A 442 4.23 -1.25 -6.28
C GLY A 442 4.69 -2.66 -5.90
N LEU A 443 4.60 -3.60 -6.84
CA LEU A 443 5.28 -4.90 -6.77
C LEU A 443 6.69 -4.76 -7.36
N PHE A 444 7.49 -5.82 -7.26
CA PHE A 444 8.85 -5.87 -7.84
C PHE A 444 9.77 -4.81 -7.23
N GLN A 445 9.76 -4.67 -5.91
CA GLN A 445 10.54 -3.66 -5.18
C GLN A 445 11.99 -4.10 -4.89
N GLN A 446 12.35 -5.31 -5.31
CA GLN A 446 13.68 -5.91 -5.21
C GLN A 446 13.88 -6.85 -6.40
N SER A 447 15.13 -7.19 -6.72
CA SER A 447 15.41 -8.15 -7.81
C SER A 447 14.84 -9.55 -7.52
N PRO A 448 14.57 -10.40 -8.54
CA PRO A 448 14.17 -11.79 -8.30
C PRO A 448 15.17 -12.56 -7.44
N ALA A 449 16.47 -12.35 -7.65
CA ALA A 449 17.53 -12.99 -6.86
C ALA A 449 17.45 -12.60 -5.37
N GLU A 450 17.24 -11.33 -5.05
CA GLU A 450 17.05 -10.86 -3.67
C GLU A 450 15.74 -11.37 -3.06
N TYR A 451 14.67 -11.40 -3.86
CA TYR A 451 13.38 -11.92 -3.43
C TYR A 451 13.46 -13.36 -2.96
N PHE A 452 13.99 -14.25 -3.81
CA PHE A 452 14.09 -15.66 -3.47
C PHE A 452 15.10 -15.92 -2.33
N ARG A 453 16.20 -15.17 -2.29
CA ARG A 453 17.14 -15.18 -1.16
C ARG A 453 16.45 -14.84 0.17
N ARG A 454 15.64 -13.77 0.20
CA ARG A 454 14.90 -13.35 1.40
C ARG A 454 13.80 -14.34 1.79
N ARG A 455 13.14 -14.95 0.81
CA ARG A 455 12.13 -15.99 1.05
C ARG A 455 12.71 -17.25 1.70
N GLY A 456 14.03 -17.42 1.67
CA GLY A 456 14.67 -18.69 2.03
C GLY A 456 14.24 -19.80 1.06
N THR A 457 13.97 -19.43 -0.20
CA THR A 457 13.52 -20.29 -1.28
C THR A 457 14.60 -20.21 -2.35
N PHE A 458 15.31 -21.29 -2.62
CA PHE A 458 16.23 -21.32 -3.75
C PHE A 458 15.46 -21.81 -4.98
N VAL A 459 15.33 -20.95 -5.99
CA VAL A 459 14.83 -21.35 -7.30
C VAL A 459 16.02 -21.85 -8.10
N TYR A 460 16.09 -23.17 -8.31
CA TYR A 460 17.09 -23.75 -9.19
C TYR A 460 16.72 -23.46 -10.65
N ALA A 461 17.73 -23.10 -11.45
CA ALA A 461 17.58 -22.93 -12.88
C ALA A 461 16.99 -24.20 -13.51
N TYR A 462 15.91 -24.00 -14.25
CA TYR A 462 15.13 -25.02 -14.94
C TYR A 462 15.97 -25.75 -16.00
N GLU A 463 16.24 -27.04 -15.78
CA GLU A 463 16.55 -27.97 -16.88
C GLU A 463 15.28 -28.75 -17.22
N GLY A 464 14.77 -28.48 -18.42
CA GLY A 464 13.61 -29.08 -19.08
C GLY A 464 12.79 -30.05 -18.23
N THR A 465 11.61 -29.61 -17.80
CA THR A 465 10.32 -30.17 -18.26
C THR A 465 9.13 -29.55 -17.53
N GLY A 466 8.07 -29.26 -18.29
CA GLY A 466 6.94 -28.35 -17.97
C GLY A 466 6.17 -28.56 -16.66
N GLY A 467 6.83 -28.35 -15.52
CA GLY A 467 6.25 -28.21 -14.19
C GLY A 467 7.35 -27.80 -13.21
N LEU A 468 7.22 -26.65 -12.57
CA LEU A 468 8.19 -26.10 -11.60
C LEU A 468 7.70 -26.37 -10.17
N SER A 469 8.57 -26.94 -9.33
CA SER A 469 8.38 -27.03 -7.88
C SER A 469 9.06 -25.83 -7.20
N THR A 470 8.29 -25.06 -6.43
CA THR A 470 8.84 -24.10 -5.47
C THR A 470 9.28 -24.88 -4.23
N GLY A 471 10.59 -25.02 -4.03
CA GLY A 471 11.14 -25.61 -2.81
C GLY A 471 10.94 -24.68 -1.61
N GLY A 472 9.91 -24.94 -0.80
CA GLY A 472 9.53 -24.08 0.32
C GLY A 472 10.49 -24.15 1.51
N SER A 473 10.36 -23.19 2.42
CA SER A 473 11.07 -23.04 3.72
C SER A 473 11.24 -24.30 4.59
N ALA A 474 10.50 -25.39 4.32
CA ALA A 474 10.73 -26.71 4.93
C ALA A 474 12.08 -27.34 4.54
N GLU A 475 12.66 -26.96 3.40
CA GLU A 475 13.94 -27.47 2.89
C GLU A 475 15.14 -26.99 3.71
N ILE A 476 15.12 -25.70 4.10
CA ILE A 476 16.15 -25.10 4.96
C ILE A 476 16.03 -25.60 6.41
N ALA A 477 14.80 -25.80 6.91
CA ALA A 477 14.59 -26.33 8.26
C ALA A 477 15.13 -27.78 8.42
N ARG A 478 15.31 -28.52 7.32
CA ARG A 478 15.89 -29.87 7.31
C ARG A 478 17.37 -29.91 6.89
N GLY A 479 17.99 -28.76 6.60
CA GLY A 479 19.40 -28.68 6.21
C GLY A 479 19.69 -29.29 4.83
N ILE A 480 18.72 -29.27 3.91
CA ILE A 480 18.87 -29.87 2.58
C ILE A 480 19.40 -28.80 1.60
N ASP A 481 20.63 -29.00 1.10
CA ASP A 481 21.23 -28.20 0.03
C ASP A 481 20.83 -28.77 -1.34
N GLY A 482 20.02 -28.03 -2.10
CA GLY A 482 19.52 -28.52 -3.39
C GLY A 482 20.57 -28.50 -4.50
N ALA A 483 21.66 -27.72 -4.41
CA ALA A 483 22.77 -27.81 -5.36
C ALA A 483 23.47 -29.18 -5.26
N GLU A 484 23.59 -29.68 -4.03
CA GLU A 484 24.09 -31.03 -3.76
C GLU A 484 23.12 -32.11 -4.24
N VAL A 485 21.81 -31.89 -4.11
CA VAL A 485 20.78 -32.82 -4.61
C VAL A 485 20.85 -32.95 -6.13
N GLU A 486 20.97 -31.83 -6.86
CA GLU A 486 21.10 -31.86 -8.32
C GLU A 486 22.41 -32.53 -8.77
N ARG A 487 23.52 -32.28 -8.06
CA ARG A 487 24.79 -32.96 -8.32
C ARG A 487 24.64 -34.48 -8.20
N LEU A 488 23.95 -34.95 -7.15
CA LEU A 488 23.68 -36.36 -6.93
C LEU A 488 22.71 -36.94 -7.99
N ILE A 489 21.70 -36.18 -8.42
CA ILE A 489 20.80 -36.61 -9.50
C ILE A 489 21.56 -36.74 -10.83
N ALA A 490 22.43 -35.80 -11.16
CA ALA A 490 23.29 -35.85 -12.34
C ALA A 490 24.26 -37.05 -12.27
N GLU A 491 24.87 -37.30 -11.12
CA GLU A 491 25.73 -38.47 -10.89
C GLU A 491 24.96 -39.79 -11.05
N ARG A 492 23.73 -39.85 -10.53
CA ARG A 492 22.83 -40.99 -10.71
C ARG A 492 22.47 -41.20 -12.17
N GLN A 493 22.21 -40.14 -12.93
CA GLN A 493 21.90 -40.25 -14.35
C GLN A 493 23.11 -40.73 -15.16
N ALA A 494 24.30 -40.21 -14.88
CA ALA A 494 25.54 -40.71 -15.46
C ALA A 494 25.79 -42.18 -15.13
N ALA A 495 25.48 -42.62 -13.90
CA ALA A 495 25.55 -44.02 -13.48
C ALA A 495 24.57 -44.92 -14.26
N ARG A 496 23.34 -44.47 -14.49
CA ARG A 496 22.36 -45.20 -15.32
C ARG A 496 22.79 -45.30 -16.78
N GLN A 497 23.33 -44.22 -17.36
CA GLN A 497 23.81 -44.20 -18.74
C GLN A 497 24.94 -45.21 -18.96
N ARG A 498 25.85 -45.35 -17.99
CA ARG A 498 26.94 -46.34 -18.01
C ARG A 498 26.54 -47.72 -17.45
N ARG A 499 25.24 -47.98 -17.23
CA ARG A 499 24.67 -49.25 -16.69
C ARG A 499 25.20 -49.67 -15.31
N ASP A 500 25.65 -48.72 -14.52
CA ASP A 500 26.07 -48.89 -13.13
C ASP A 500 24.86 -48.72 -12.19
N TRP A 501 24.04 -49.76 -12.13
CA TRP A 501 22.81 -49.77 -11.33
C TRP A 501 23.07 -49.69 -9.82
N GLY A 502 24.18 -50.26 -9.35
CA GLY A 502 24.56 -50.22 -7.93
C GLY A 502 24.80 -48.80 -7.43
N THR A 503 25.52 -47.97 -8.19
CA THR A 503 25.71 -46.55 -7.85
C THR A 503 24.41 -45.76 -7.95
N ALA A 504 23.59 -46.03 -8.97
CA ALA A 504 22.31 -45.33 -9.16
C ALA A 504 21.30 -45.60 -8.02
N ASP A 505 21.25 -46.84 -7.52
CA ASP A 505 20.38 -47.24 -6.42
C ASP A 505 20.88 -46.70 -5.08
N ARG A 506 22.21 -46.71 -4.85
CA ARG A 506 22.80 -46.09 -3.66
C ARG A 506 22.45 -44.61 -3.55
N ILE A 507 22.61 -43.85 -4.63
CA ILE A 507 22.28 -42.42 -4.64
C ILE A 507 20.78 -42.20 -4.38
N ARG A 508 19.91 -43.03 -4.96
CA ARG A 508 18.46 -42.96 -4.70
C ARG A 508 18.13 -43.23 -3.24
N ALA A 509 18.78 -44.21 -2.62
CA ALA A 509 18.62 -44.53 -1.20
C ALA A 509 19.15 -43.43 -0.29
N ASP A 510 20.32 -42.85 -0.60
CA ASP A 510 20.92 -41.74 0.15
C ASP A 510 20.02 -40.49 0.13
N LEU A 511 19.44 -40.16 -1.03
CA LEU A 511 18.48 -39.07 -1.16
C LEU A 511 17.18 -39.37 -0.40
N LEU A 512 16.67 -40.60 -0.47
CA LEU A 512 15.47 -41.00 0.27
C LEU A 512 15.67 -40.93 1.79
N ALA A 513 16.85 -41.31 2.30
CA ALA A 513 17.21 -41.19 3.70
C ALA A 513 17.29 -39.73 4.18
N ARG A 514 17.62 -38.79 3.28
CA ARG A 514 17.55 -37.34 3.51
C ARG A 514 16.13 -36.76 3.35
N GLY A 515 15.13 -37.63 3.19
CA GLY A 515 13.74 -37.23 3.01
C GLY A 515 13.41 -36.75 1.60
N ILE A 516 14.22 -37.08 0.59
CA ILE A 516 14.05 -36.65 -0.80
C ILE A 516 13.59 -37.84 -1.65
N VAL A 517 12.41 -37.72 -2.24
CA VAL A 517 11.81 -38.74 -3.10
C VAL A 517 12.06 -38.36 -4.55
N LEU A 518 12.74 -39.25 -5.28
CA LEU A 518 12.97 -39.12 -6.72
C LEU A 518 11.84 -39.76 -7.53
N GLU A 519 11.34 -39.06 -8.55
CA GLU A 519 10.33 -39.52 -9.48
C GLU A 519 10.91 -39.46 -10.90
N ASP A 520 11.05 -40.62 -11.54
CA ASP A 520 11.60 -40.72 -12.90
C ASP A 520 10.45 -40.57 -13.91
N THR A 521 10.52 -39.55 -14.76
CA THR A 521 9.54 -39.30 -15.82
C THR A 521 10.19 -39.54 -17.20
N PRO A 522 9.42 -39.68 -18.30
CA PRO A 522 9.97 -39.73 -19.66
C PRO A 522 10.80 -38.50 -20.06
N LYS A 523 10.74 -37.47 -19.23
CA LYS A 523 11.20 -36.10 -19.43
C LYS A 523 12.43 -35.77 -18.55
N GLY A 524 12.74 -36.61 -17.55
CA GLY A 524 13.84 -36.40 -16.60
C GLY A 524 13.48 -36.92 -15.21
N THR A 525 14.42 -36.89 -14.27
CA THR A 525 14.16 -37.16 -12.85
C THR A 525 13.76 -35.86 -12.16
N VAL A 526 12.59 -35.84 -11.54
CA VAL A 526 12.18 -34.75 -10.63
C VAL A 526 12.26 -35.24 -9.19
N TRP A 527 12.33 -34.32 -8.23
CA TRP A 527 12.41 -34.67 -6.82
C TRP A 527 11.48 -33.82 -5.95
N LYS A 528 11.08 -34.40 -4.81
CA LYS A 528 10.25 -33.73 -3.80
C LYS A 528 10.69 -34.14 -2.41
N VAL A 529 10.55 -33.23 -1.44
CA VAL A 529 10.78 -33.56 -0.04
C VAL A 529 9.54 -34.28 0.52
N LYS A 530 9.75 -35.43 1.17
CA LYS A 530 8.71 -36.22 1.84
C LYS A 530 8.15 -35.40 3.00
N GLY A 531 6.84 -35.07 2.95
CA GLY A 531 6.12 -34.32 3.99
C GLY A 531 6.41 -34.82 5.39
#